data_AF-A0AAD6P1F5-F1
#
_entry.id   AF-A0AAD6P1F5-F1
#
_cell.length_a   1.000
_cell.length_b   1.000
_cell.length_c   1.000
_cell.angle_alpha   90.00
_cell.angle_beta   90.00
_cell.angle_gamma   90.00
#
_symmetry.space_group_name_H-M   'P 1'
#
loop_
_entity.id
_entity.type
_entity.pdbx_description
1 polymer ?
#
loop_
_entity_poly.entity_id
_entity_poly.type
_entity_poly.pdbx_seq_one_letter_code
_entity_poly.pdbx_strand_id
1 'polypeptide(L)'
;MWTRLQSLAGSLRDLGGCTRHNSVAAFTCQNPGGGDSDNSQRALRADKGGRTMPFQAVRLYIQDHHVVMDNGTVQVTLSKPAGLVTGIRYDGIDNLLEVLNRETNRGYWDLHWNPPGGKGIFDVISGTSFRVVVENDEQVELSFTRMWDSLLEGKYIPLNIDKRFILLRGSSGFYSYAIYKHLQEWPGFDIGETRITFKLRKDMFQYMAIADNRQRLMPLPDDLLPGRCQTLAYPEAVILVNPELPELTGEVDDKYQYSCENKDNQVHGWICFKPLVGFWQITPSDEFRTAGPLKQNLTSHVGPTTLAMFHSSHYAGKDLVLSISPGEPWKKVFGPVFIYLNSASNGEDAPFLWEDAKMQMMAEVQSWPYSFPVSEDFQKSEERGNVCGRLLVKDRNISDDYILASGAYVGLAPPGDAGSWQTECKVI
;
A
#
# COMPACT_ATOMS: atom_id res chain seq x y z
N MET A 1 -52.06 -33.18 -7.87
CA MET A 1 -52.01 -34.61 -8.25
C MET A 1 -50.75 -35.21 -7.66
N TRP A 2 -50.90 -35.99 -6.59
CA TRP A 2 -49.86 -36.79 -5.96
C TRP A 2 -49.39 -37.95 -6.86
N THR A 3 -48.10 -38.29 -6.85
CA THR A 3 -47.53 -39.66 -6.67
C THR A 3 -45.99 -39.58 -6.71
N ARG A 4 -45.26 -40.02 -5.67
CA ARG A 4 -44.61 -41.36 -5.44
C ARG A 4 -43.49 -41.67 -6.45
N LEU A 5 -42.37 -42.35 -6.17
CA LEU A 5 -41.70 -42.95 -5.00
C LEU A 5 -40.33 -43.50 -5.51
N GLN A 6 -39.31 -43.44 -4.64
CA GLN A 6 -38.24 -44.42 -4.37
C GLN A 6 -37.39 -45.16 -5.44
N SER A 7 -36.08 -45.12 -5.15
CA SER A 7 -35.04 -46.18 -5.16
C SER A 7 -34.44 -46.67 -6.48
N LEU A 8 -33.10 -46.68 -6.54
CA LEU A 8 -32.31 -47.92 -6.51
C LEU A 8 -30.80 -47.62 -6.48
N ALA A 9 -30.08 -48.36 -5.64
CA ALA A 9 -28.63 -48.47 -5.61
C ALA A 9 -28.18 -49.66 -6.46
N GLY A 10 -27.00 -49.55 -7.08
CA GLY A 10 -26.23 -50.64 -7.70
C GLY A 10 -24.90 -50.04 -8.16
N SER A 11 -23.76 -50.30 -7.51
CA SER A 11 -22.92 -51.51 -7.55
C SER A 11 -21.76 -51.41 -8.56
N LEU A 12 -20.58 -51.13 -7.98
CA LEU A 12 -19.27 -51.76 -8.21
C LEU A 12 -18.55 -51.70 -9.58
N ARG A 13 -17.27 -51.25 -9.46
CA ARG A 13 -16.03 -51.79 -10.10
C ARG A 13 -15.91 -51.55 -11.62
N ASP A 14 -14.78 -51.22 -12.23
CA ASP A 14 -13.36 -51.49 -11.95
C ASP A 14 -12.45 -50.59 -12.83
N LEU A 15 -11.24 -50.32 -12.33
CA LEU A 15 -9.92 -50.30 -12.99
C LEU A 15 -9.52 -49.32 -14.12
N GLY A 16 -8.31 -48.77 -13.92
CA GLY A 16 -7.39 -48.21 -14.93
C GLY A 16 -7.31 -46.68 -14.86
N GLY A 17 -6.30 -46.04 -14.27
CA GLY A 17 -4.86 -46.25 -14.42
C GLY A 17 -4.30 -45.12 -15.29
N CYS A 18 -3.82 -44.02 -14.69
CA CYS A 18 -2.78 -43.18 -15.29
C CYS A 18 -2.20 -42.15 -14.30
N THR A 19 -0.91 -42.35 -14.02
CA THR A 19 0.14 -41.40 -13.61
C THR A 19 -0.24 -40.02 -13.04
N ARG A 20 -0.05 -39.88 -11.72
CA ARG A 20 0.07 -38.59 -11.02
C ARG A 20 1.46 -37.99 -11.27
N HIS A 21 1.51 -36.78 -11.82
CA HIS A 21 2.45 -35.75 -11.36
C HIS A 21 1.60 -34.63 -10.75
N ASN A 22 1.61 -34.56 -9.41
CA ASN A 22 1.04 -33.45 -8.66
C ASN A 22 1.98 -33.18 -7.47
N SER A 23 2.67 -32.05 -7.53
CA SER A 23 3.10 -31.32 -6.34
C SER A 23 2.09 -30.18 -6.14
N VAL A 24 1.01 -30.47 -5.42
CA VAL A 24 0.09 -29.47 -4.87
C VAL A 24 0.07 -29.71 -3.37
N ALA A 25 0.57 -28.73 -2.62
CA ALA A 25 0.42 -28.70 -1.17
C ALA A 25 -1.06 -28.53 -0.85
N ALA A 26 -1.67 -29.58 -0.30
CA ALA A 26 -3.03 -29.53 0.20
C ALA A 26 -3.02 -28.82 1.56
N PHE A 27 -3.59 -27.62 1.62
CA PHE A 27 -3.96 -27.01 2.89
C PHE A 27 -5.19 -27.73 3.44
N THR A 28 -4.98 -28.46 4.54
CA THR A 28 -6.05 -29.02 5.35
C THR A 28 -6.28 -28.06 6.52
N CYS A 29 -7.49 -27.50 6.63
CA CYS A 29 -7.89 -26.71 7.80
C CYS A 29 -8.16 -27.67 8.96
N GLN A 30 -7.26 -27.69 9.94
CA GLN A 30 -7.55 -28.17 11.29
C GLN A 30 -7.46 -26.97 12.24
N ASN A 31 -8.54 -26.68 12.95
CA ASN A 31 -8.51 -25.81 14.13
C ASN A 31 -7.73 -26.49 15.25
N PRO A 32 -6.88 -25.76 15.99
CA PRO A 32 -6.68 -26.02 17.40
C PRO A 32 -7.28 -24.90 18.25
N GLY A 33 -7.94 -25.32 19.33
CA GLY A 33 -8.49 -24.46 20.35
C GLY A 33 -7.42 -23.70 21.15
N GLY A 34 -7.90 -22.76 21.95
CA GLY A 34 -7.12 -21.73 22.63
C GLY A 34 -5.94 -22.23 23.47
N GLY A 35 -4.90 -21.41 23.43
CA GLY A 35 -3.77 -21.40 24.35
C GLY A 35 -3.03 -20.07 24.15
N ASP A 36 -2.88 -19.30 25.23
CA ASP A 36 -1.97 -18.18 25.29
C ASP A 36 -0.56 -18.63 24.89
N SER A 37 0.00 -18.01 23.85
CA SER A 37 1.45 -18.03 23.62
C SER A 37 1.86 -16.93 22.64
N ASP A 38 2.45 -15.88 23.21
CA ASP A 38 3.64 -15.17 22.75
C ASP A 38 4.34 -15.87 21.57
N ASN A 39 4.15 -15.35 20.35
CA ASN A 39 4.76 -15.92 19.14
C ASN A 39 5.19 -14.82 18.15
N SER A 40 5.98 -13.88 18.65
CA SER A 40 6.86 -13.04 17.84
C SER A 40 8.30 -13.52 18.00
N GLN A 41 8.63 -14.68 17.41
CA GLN A 41 10.02 -15.13 17.33
C GLN A 41 10.47 -15.44 15.89
N ARG A 42 11.26 -14.49 15.39
CA ARG A 42 12.61 -14.67 14.82
C ARG A 42 12.73 -15.18 13.37
N ALA A 43 12.87 -14.21 12.46
CA ALA A 43 13.89 -14.28 11.42
C ALA A 43 15.26 -13.96 12.07
N LEU A 44 15.95 -14.98 12.61
CA LEU A 44 17.32 -14.85 13.07
C LEU A 44 18.27 -14.95 11.88
N ARG A 45 18.99 -13.85 11.62
CA ARG A 45 20.28 -13.91 10.93
C ARG A 45 21.22 -14.84 11.72
N ALA A 46 21.71 -15.88 11.06
CA ALA A 46 22.89 -16.60 11.51
C ALA A 46 24.12 -15.74 11.19
N ASP A 47 24.38 -14.74 12.03
CA ASP A 47 25.67 -14.06 12.02
C ASP A 47 26.69 -14.95 12.75
N LYS A 48 27.67 -15.46 12.01
CA LYS A 48 28.77 -16.22 12.58
C LYS A 48 29.68 -15.25 13.34
N GLY A 49 29.40 -15.05 14.63
CA GLY A 49 30.38 -14.56 15.61
C GLY A 49 30.27 -13.11 16.08
N GLY A 50 29.11 -12.46 15.95
CA GLY A 50 28.83 -11.12 16.52
C GLY A 50 27.88 -11.18 17.72
N ARG A 51 28.20 -10.49 18.82
CA ARG A 51 27.27 -10.24 19.94
C ARG A 51 25.99 -9.58 19.40
N THR A 52 24.84 -10.23 19.52
CA THR A 52 23.53 -9.60 19.24
C THR A 52 23.30 -8.48 20.26
N MET A 53 23.50 -7.24 19.82
CA MET A 53 23.15 -6.07 20.62
C MET A 53 21.62 -6.03 20.75
N PRO A 54 21.07 -5.80 21.96
CA PRO A 54 19.63 -5.71 22.13
C PRO A 54 19.09 -4.52 21.34
N PHE A 55 17.93 -4.69 20.68
CA PHE A 55 17.27 -3.59 19.98
C PHE A 55 17.04 -2.41 20.93
N GLN A 56 17.33 -1.21 20.47
CA GLN A 56 17.12 0.00 21.26
C GLN A 56 15.62 0.26 21.43
N ALA A 57 15.22 0.75 22.60
CA ALA A 57 13.85 1.22 22.83
C ALA A 57 13.50 2.36 21.85
N VAL A 58 12.23 2.45 21.47
CA VAL A 58 11.73 3.56 20.65
C VAL A 58 11.81 4.86 21.46
N ARG A 59 12.27 5.93 20.83
CA ARG A 59 12.40 7.26 21.40
C ARG A 59 11.62 8.26 20.58
N LEU A 60 11.01 9.22 21.27
CA LEU A 60 10.28 10.33 20.68
C LEU A 60 10.92 11.65 21.09
N TYR A 61 11.22 12.50 20.11
CA TYR A 61 11.72 13.86 20.36
C TYR A 61 10.72 14.87 19.78
N ILE A 62 10.07 15.63 20.64
CA ILE A 62 9.11 16.66 20.25
C ILE A 62 9.81 18.02 20.29
N GLN A 63 9.91 18.67 19.13
CA GLN A 63 10.51 20.00 18.93
C GLN A 63 9.42 20.99 18.53
N ASP A 64 9.72 22.28 18.40
CA ASP A 64 8.71 23.32 18.10
C ASP A 64 7.98 23.09 16.78
N HIS A 65 8.72 22.76 15.71
CA HIS A 65 8.19 22.60 14.35
C HIS A 65 8.25 21.17 13.82
N HIS A 66 8.84 20.24 14.57
CA HIS A 66 9.04 18.86 14.14
C HIS A 66 8.85 17.89 15.31
N VAL A 67 8.61 16.63 14.97
CA VAL A 67 8.64 15.51 15.90
C VAL A 67 9.42 14.37 15.25
N VAL A 68 10.29 13.72 16.01
CA VAL A 68 11.21 12.70 15.53
C VAL A 68 10.95 11.39 16.27
N MET A 69 10.61 10.33 15.52
CA MET A 69 10.55 8.95 16.04
C MET A 69 11.86 8.25 15.70
N ASP A 70 12.46 7.53 16.65
CA ASP A 70 13.76 6.89 16.50
C ASP A 70 13.80 5.56 17.24
N ASN A 71 14.09 4.45 16.54
CA ASN A 71 14.22 3.12 17.15
C ASN A 71 15.67 2.57 17.12
N GLY A 72 16.65 3.43 16.83
CA GLY A 72 18.06 3.07 16.65
C GLY A 72 18.41 2.51 15.27
N THR A 73 17.42 2.08 14.48
CA THR A 73 17.61 1.60 13.09
C THR A 73 17.17 2.66 12.09
N VAL A 74 15.95 3.19 12.26
CA VAL A 74 15.36 4.23 11.43
C VAL A 74 15.00 5.43 12.30
N GLN A 75 15.25 6.62 11.77
CA GLN A 75 14.76 7.86 12.35
C GLN A 75 13.86 8.58 11.34
N VAL A 76 12.63 8.93 11.76
CA VAL A 76 11.61 9.57 10.93
C VAL A 76 11.27 10.94 11.51
N THR A 77 11.44 11.99 10.72
CA THR A 77 11.14 13.38 11.09
C THR A 77 9.84 13.84 10.44
N LEU A 78 8.84 14.17 11.25
CA LEU A 78 7.54 14.66 10.83
C LEU A 78 7.40 16.15 11.18
N SER A 79 6.82 16.96 10.30
CA SER A 79 6.48 18.34 10.64
C SER A 79 5.35 18.42 11.66
N LYS A 80 5.37 19.42 12.55
CA LYS A 80 4.40 19.61 13.62
C LYS A 80 3.72 20.98 13.46
N PRO A 81 2.38 21.06 13.40
CA PRO A 81 1.39 19.97 13.51
C PRO A 81 1.00 19.34 12.16
N ALA A 82 1.70 19.64 11.07
CA ALA A 82 1.26 19.28 9.72
C ALA A 82 1.33 17.78 9.40
N GLY A 83 2.23 17.03 10.02
CA GLY A 83 2.39 15.59 9.80
C GLY A 83 2.87 15.25 8.38
N LEU A 84 3.78 16.05 7.84
CA LEU A 84 4.51 15.75 6.59
C LEU A 84 5.78 15.00 6.96
N VAL A 85 6.17 13.97 6.19
CA VAL A 85 7.46 13.31 6.36
C VAL A 85 8.53 14.18 5.71
N THR A 86 9.28 14.87 6.57
CA THR A 86 10.28 15.87 6.16
C THR A 86 11.68 15.27 6.06
N GLY A 87 11.93 14.17 6.77
CA GLY A 87 13.16 13.41 6.68
C GLY A 87 13.04 11.96 7.14
N ILE A 88 13.86 11.11 6.53
CA ILE A 88 14.05 9.71 6.89
C ILE A 88 15.55 9.47 6.91
N ARG A 89 16.11 9.16 8.07
CA ARG A 89 17.52 8.85 8.24
C ARG A 89 17.69 7.35 8.42
N TYR A 90 18.59 6.76 7.64
CA TYR A 90 18.82 5.32 7.61
C TYR A 90 20.22 5.00 7.06
N ASP A 91 20.88 3.99 7.65
CA ASP A 91 22.16 3.43 7.17
C ASP A 91 23.24 4.48 6.84
N GLY A 92 23.39 5.47 7.73
CA GLY A 92 24.37 6.55 7.56
C GLY A 92 23.97 7.65 6.55
N ILE A 93 22.84 7.52 5.85
CA ILE A 93 22.28 8.57 5.01
C ILE A 93 21.42 9.50 5.87
N ASP A 94 21.79 10.79 5.92
CA ASP A 94 21.12 11.79 6.77
C ASP A 94 19.65 12.04 6.39
N ASN A 95 19.32 11.98 5.10
CA ASN A 95 17.94 12.05 4.63
C ASN A 95 17.79 11.33 3.28
N LEU A 96 16.89 10.35 3.21
CA LEU A 96 16.55 9.64 1.96
C LEU A 96 15.67 10.48 1.02
N LEU A 97 14.96 11.48 1.55
CA LEU A 97 14.02 12.32 0.81
C LEU A 97 14.72 13.48 0.10
N GLU A 98 14.17 13.92 -1.03
CA GLU A 98 14.72 15.00 -1.86
C GLU A 98 14.85 16.32 -1.08
N VAL A 99 16.07 16.61 -0.59
CA VAL A 99 16.33 17.73 0.30
C VAL A 99 16.24 19.08 -0.40
N LEU A 100 16.39 19.12 -1.74
CA LEU A 100 16.22 20.33 -2.53
C LEU A 100 14.75 20.71 -2.70
N ASN A 101 13.82 19.78 -2.45
CA ASN A 101 12.40 20.10 -2.36
C ASN A 101 12.08 20.80 -1.05
N ARG A 102 11.08 21.69 -1.11
CA ARG A 102 10.37 22.16 0.10
C ARG A 102 9.83 20.96 0.87
N GLU A 103 9.77 21.05 2.19
CA GLU A 103 9.26 19.97 3.05
C GLU A 103 7.86 19.49 2.67
N THR A 104 7.02 20.40 2.16
CA THR A 104 5.66 20.11 1.64
C THR A 104 5.66 19.27 0.35
N ASN A 105 6.83 18.96 -0.21
CA ASN A 105 7.03 18.23 -1.45
C ASN A 105 8.10 17.12 -1.28
N ARG A 106 8.15 16.49 -0.11
CA ARG A 106 9.02 15.35 0.19
C ARG A 106 8.19 14.08 0.40
N GLY A 107 7.79 13.80 1.64
CA GLY A 107 6.84 12.73 1.96
C GLY A 107 5.53 13.29 2.50
N TYR A 108 4.41 12.98 1.87
CA TYR A 108 3.11 13.54 2.26
C TYR A 108 1.93 12.67 1.86
N TRP A 109 0.84 12.82 2.61
CA TRP A 109 -0.47 12.34 2.19
C TRP A 109 -1.13 13.39 1.31
N ASP A 110 -1.75 12.96 0.22
CA ASP A 110 -2.51 13.83 -0.68
C ASP A 110 -3.84 13.21 -1.07
N LEU A 111 -4.73 14.09 -1.54
CA LEU A 111 -5.95 13.71 -2.23
C LEU A 111 -6.24 14.68 -3.37
N HIS A 112 -6.95 14.17 -4.37
CA HIS A 112 -7.53 14.97 -5.43
C HIS A 112 -9.05 14.84 -5.35
N TRP A 113 -9.73 15.97 -5.11
CA TRP A 113 -11.16 16.00 -4.80
C TRP A 113 -11.87 17.15 -5.50
N ASN A 114 -13.20 17.13 -5.52
CA ASN A 114 -14.00 18.28 -5.95
C ASN A 114 -15.32 18.35 -5.18
N PRO A 115 -15.91 19.55 -5.01
CA PRO A 115 -17.32 19.63 -4.68
C PRO A 115 -18.15 19.02 -5.82
N PRO A 116 -19.38 18.55 -5.59
CA PRO A 116 -20.20 17.90 -6.61
C PRO A 116 -20.32 18.76 -7.88
N GLY A 117 -19.90 18.23 -9.03
CA GLY A 117 -19.90 18.94 -10.32
C GLY A 117 -18.84 20.05 -10.46
N GLY A 118 -17.95 20.21 -9.48
CA GLY A 118 -16.87 21.20 -9.46
C GLY A 118 -15.61 20.79 -10.21
N LYS A 119 -14.60 21.66 -10.15
CA LYS A 119 -13.25 21.37 -10.67
C LYS A 119 -12.43 20.62 -9.63
N GLY A 120 -11.54 19.74 -10.10
CA GLY A 120 -10.57 19.03 -9.27
C GLY A 120 -9.64 19.96 -8.50
N ILE A 121 -9.42 19.65 -7.24
CA ILE A 121 -8.58 20.35 -6.27
C ILE A 121 -7.58 19.34 -5.73
N PHE A 122 -6.29 19.62 -5.96
CA PHE A 122 -5.20 18.87 -5.33
C PHE A 122 -4.93 19.45 -3.94
N ASP A 123 -4.90 18.58 -2.93
CA ASP A 123 -4.71 18.96 -1.53
C ASP A 123 -3.64 18.06 -0.88
N VAL A 124 -2.52 18.67 -0.49
CA VAL A 124 -1.55 18.05 0.41
C VAL A 124 -2.12 18.15 1.82
N ILE A 125 -2.48 17.01 2.38
CA ILE A 125 -3.18 16.94 3.66
C ILE A 125 -2.23 17.41 4.77
N SER A 126 -2.43 18.64 5.23
CA SER A 126 -1.68 19.25 6.32
C SER A 126 -2.51 19.28 7.59
N GLY A 127 -2.05 18.60 8.64
CA GLY A 127 -2.69 18.62 9.95
C GLY A 127 -2.64 20.01 10.61
N THR A 128 -3.63 20.29 11.45
CA THR A 128 -3.70 21.50 12.28
C THR A 128 -3.49 21.19 13.76
N SER A 129 -3.53 19.92 14.15
CA SER A 129 -3.27 19.45 15.51
C SER A 129 -2.44 18.17 15.49
N PHE A 130 -1.60 18.02 16.53
CA PHE A 130 -0.70 16.91 16.74
C PHE A 130 -0.98 16.29 18.12
N ARG A 131 -0.95 14.96 18.19
CA ARG A 131 -1.10 14.20 19.44
C ARG A 131 -0.19 12.98 19.45
N VAL A 132 0.45 12.73 20.58
CA VAL A 132 1.07 11.43 20.89
C VAL A 132 -0.02 10.50 21.37
N VAL A 133 -0.19 9.38 20.69
CA VAL A 133 -1.26 8.39 20.96
C VAL A 133 -0.70 7.25 21.80
N VAL A 134 0.49 6.77 21.44
CA VAL A 134 1.25 5.75 22.17
C VAL A 134 2.70 6.20 22.26
N GLU A 135 3.31 6.02 23.42
CA GLU A 135 4.74 6.21 23.65
C GLU A 135 5.21 5.23 24.73
N ASN A 136 5.96 4.21 24.33
CA ASN A 136 6.63 3.27 25.21
C ASN A 136 7.86 2.67 24.50
N ASP A 137 8.60 1.80 25.19
CA ASP A 137 9.84 1.22 24.66
C ASP A 137 9.66 0.40 23.37
N GLU A 138 8.45 -0.13 23.12
CA GLU A 138 8.13 -1.00 22.00
C GLU A 138 7.51 -0.25 20.81
N GLN A 139 6.84 0.89 21.07
CA GLN A 139 6.05 1.59 20.06
C GLN A 139 5.91 3.08 20.34
N VAL A 140 5.97 3.85 19.27
CA VAL A 140 5.39 5.20 19.20
C VAL A 140 4.29 5.23 18.15
N GLU A 141 3.14 5.80 18.49
CA GLU A 141 2.07 6.14 17.54
C GLU A 141 1.73 7.63 17.66
N LEU A 142 1.75 8.33 16.52
CA LEU A 142 1.47 9.76 16.42
C LEU A 142 0.23 10.01 15.56
N SER A 143 -0.56 11.03 15.95
CA SER A 143 -1.75 11.49 15.25
C SER A 143 -1.61 12.93 14.79
N PHE A 144 -1.96 13.19 13.54
CA PHE A 144 -1.98 14.52 12.93
C PHE A 144 -3.34 14.76 12.29
N THR A 145 -4.15 15.63 12.90
CA THR A 145 -5.55 15.81 12.52
C THR A 145 -5.79 17.13 11.81
N ARG A 146 -6.62 17.13 10.78
CA ARG A 146 -7.27 18.34 10.22
C ARG A 146 -8.77 18.16 10.35
N MET A 147 -9.39 18.99 11.19
CA MET A 147 -10.85 19.03 11.34
C MET A 147 -11.45 19.96 10.30
N TRP A 148 -12.66 19.64 9.84
CA TRP A 148 -13.39 20.50 8.90
C TRP A 148 -14.53 21.26 9.60
N ASP A 149 -14.74 22.50 9.17
CA ASP A 149 -15.92 23.31 9.49
C ASP A 149 -16.33 24.15 8.26
N SER A 150 -17.49 24.81 8.35
CA SER A 150 -18.06 25.57 7.24
C SER A 150 -17.21 26.76 6.77
N LEU A 151 -16.23 27.25 7.56
CA LEU A 151 -15.31 28.31 7.14
C LEU A 151 -14.24 27.81 6.15
N LEU A 152 -14.08 26.49 6.06
CA LEU A 152 -13.15 25.80 5.16
C LEU A 152 -13.81 25.34 3.86
N GLU A 153 -15.10 25.59 3.68
CA GLU A 153 -15.85 25.22 2.47
C GLU A 153 -15.19 25.79 1.20
N GLY A 154 -15.11 24.95 0.17
CA GLY A 154 -14.43 25.27 -1.10
C GLY A 154 -12.90 25.32 -1.04
N LYS A 155 -12.29 25.31 0.14
CA LYS A 155 -10.82 25.29 0.31
C LYS A 155 -10.30 23.89 0.62
N TYR A 156 -10.99 23.18 1.51
CA TYR A 156 -10.65 21.83 1.91
C TYR A 156 -11.86 20.93 1.79
N ILE A 157 -11.57 19.65 1.54
CA ILE A 157 -12.57 18.59 1.47
C ILE A 157 -13.35 18.55 2.80
N PRO A 158 -14.69 18.36 2.79
CA PRO A 158 -15.52 18.20 3.98
C PRO A 158 -15.22 16.93 4.79
N LEU A 159 -13.99 16.74 5.27
CA LEU A 159 -13.57 15.57 6.01
C LEU A 159 -12.77 15.97 7.25
N ASN A 160 -13.09 15.30 8.36
CA ASN A 160 -12.13 15.12 9.43
C ASN A 160 -11.13 14.07 8.98
N ILE A 161 -9.86 14.45 8.97
CA ILE A 161 -8.76 13.56 8.56
C ILE A 161 -7.82 13.40 9.73
N ASP A 162 -7.53 12.16 10.12
CA ASP A 162 -6.53 11.79 11.13
C ASP A 162 -5.47 10.90 10.48
N LYS A 163 -4.28 11.47 10.24
CA LYS A 163 -3.12 10.71 9.74
C LYS A 163 -2.34 10.15 10.91
N ARG A 164 -1.99 8.87 10.80
CA ARG A 164 -1.30 8.13 11.84
C ARG A 164 0.05 7.65 11.32
N PHE A 165 1.06 7.73 12.19
CA PHE A 165 2.39 7.20 11.95
C PHE A 165 2.82 6.35 13.13
N ILE A 166 3.35 5.16 12.86
CA ILE A 166 3.76 4.21 13.89
C ILE A 166 5.20 3.77 13.63
N LEU A 167 6.03 3.82 14.66
CA LEU A 167 7.37 3.25 14.67
C LEU A 167 7.45 2.18 15.76
N LEU A 168 7.93 0.99 15.41
CA LEU A 168 8.06 -0.14 16.33
C LEU A 168 9.53 -0.38 16.68
N ARG A 169 9.76 -0.97 17.84
CA ARG A 169 11.09 -1.43 18.25
C ARG A 169 11.58 -2.52 17.30
N GLY A 170 12.82 -2.39 16.84
CA GLY A 170 13.47 -3.39 15.99
C GLY A 170 12.97 -3.45 14.54
N SER A 171 11.98 -2.64 14.14
CA SER A 171 11.56 -2.56 12.73
C SER A 171 12.55 -1.74 11.90
N SER A 172 12.79 -2.15 10.65
CA SER A 172 13.58 -1.36 9.69
C SER A 172 12.66 -0.54 8.80
N GLY A 173 11.77 0.23 9.42
CA GLY A 173 10.74 0.98 8.72
C GLY A 173 9.67 1.52 9.65
N PHE A 174 8.70 2.23 9.10
CA PHE A 174 7.56 2.79 9.83
C PHE A 174 6.25 2.57 9.07
N TYR A 175 5.14 2.55 9.81
CA TYR A 175 3.81 2.38 9.26
C TYR A 175 3.08 3.71 9.16
N SER A 176 2.17 3.81 8.21
CA SER A 176 1.22 4.93 8.15
C SER A 176 -0.16 4.48 7.69
N TYR A 177 -1.18 5.06 8.30
CA TYR A 177 -2.58 4.88 7.94
C TYR A 177 -3.34 6.18 8.18
N ALA A 178 -4.56 6.30 7.66
CA ALA A 178 -5.40 7.46 7.93
C ALA A 178 -6.86 7.08 8.14
N ILE A 179 -7.56 7.88 8.93
CA ILE A 179 -9.00 7.75 9.17
C ILE A 179 -9.67 8.98 8.58
N TYR A 180 -10.56 8.78 7.61
CA TYR A 180 -11.38 9.84 7.02
C TYR A 180 -12.79 9.72 7.55
N LYS A 181 -13.37 10.84 8.01
CA LYS A 181 -14.73 10.90 8.55
C LYS A 181 -15.49 12.11 8.01
N HIS A 182 -16.60 11.84 7.32
CA HIS A 182 -17.61 12.83 6.92
C HIS A 182 -18.78 12.79 7.90
N LEU A 183 -19.26 13.97 8.32
CA LEU A 183 -20.43 14.11 9.19
C LEU A 183 -21.69 14.33 8.37
N GLN A 184 -22.83 13.91 8.90
CA GLN A 184 -24.12 13.97 8.20
C GLN A 184 -24.50 15.40 7.78
N GLU A 185 -24.08 16.41 8.53
CA GLU A 185 -24.47 17.80 8.34
C GLU A 185 -23.65 18.52 7.25
N TRP A 186 -22.67 17.82 6.66
CA TRP A 186 -21.68 18.41 5.78
C TRP A 186 -22.03 18.26 4.30
N PRO A 187 -21.50 19.16 3.45
CA PRO A 187 -21.71 19.08 2.02
C PRO A 187 -21.01 17.86 1.44
N GLY A 188 -21.62 17.28 0.40
CA GLY A 188 -21.04 16.18 -0.34
C GLY A 188 -19.76 16.56 -1.08
N PHE A 189 -19.03 15.56 -1.56
CA PHE A 189 -17.79 15.71 -2.31
C PHE A 189 -17.50 14.46 -3.15
N ASP A 190 -16.58 14.62 -4.10
CA ASP A 190 -15.99 13.52 -4.87
C ASP A 190 -14.49 13.42 -4.57
N ILE A 191 -13.97 12.21 -4.34
CA ILE A 191 -12.53 11.93 -4.32
C ILE A 191 -12.18 11.13 -5.58
N GLY A 192 -11.30 11.70 -6.40
CA GLY A 192 -10.73 11.01 -7.54
C GLY A 192 -9.49 10.19 -7.19
N GLU A 193 -8.70 10.65 -6.21
CA GLU A 193 -7.47 9.98 -5.76
C GLU A 193 -7.20 10.26 -4.27
N THR A 194 -6.64 9.27 -3.55
CA THR A 194 -5.94 9.52 -2.27
C THR A 194 -4.79 8.54 -2.07
N ARG A 195 -3.66 9.05 -1.57
CA ARG A 195 -2.40 8.30 -1.51
C ARG A 195 -1.40 8.90 -0.52
N ILE A 196 -0.29 8.18 -0.31
CA ILE A 196 0.96 8.74 0.19
C ILE A 196 1.94 8.87 -0.98
N THR A 197 2.67 9.97 -1.03
CA THR A 197 3.73 10.23 -2.00
C THR A 197 5.06 10.42 -1.27
N PHE A 198 6.11 9.74 -1.71
CA PHE A 198 7.49 9.97 -1.28
C PHE A 198 8.35 10.36 -2.47
N LYS A 199 9.05 11.50 -2.36
CA LYS A 199 10.04 11.96 -3.33
C LYS A 199 11.43 11.74 -2.75
N LEU A 200 12.13 10.74 -3.28
CA LEU A 200 13.46 10.37 -2.84
C LEU A 200 14.52 11.27 -3.49
N ARG A 201 15.72 11.25 -2.93
CA ARG A 201 16.87 11.96 -3.51
C ARG A 201 17.22 11.43 -4.90
N LYS A 202 17.09 12.29 -5.92
CA LYS A 202 17.39 11.90 -7.31
C LYS A 202 18.88 11.58 -7.54
N ASP A 203 19.76 12.16 -6.73
CA ASP A 203 21.19 11.91 -6.80
C ASP A 203 21.60 10.56 -6.19
N MET A 204 20.70 9.92 -5.43
CA MET A 204 20.95 8.65 -4.75
C MET A 204 20.16 7.50 -5.36
N PHE A 205 18.86 7.68 -5.57
CA PHE A 205 17.94 6.63 -5.97
C PHE A 205 17.69 6.69 -7.48
N GLN A 206 18.30 5.77 -8.22
CA GLN A 206 18.31 5.77 -9.68
C GLN A 206 17.77 4.49 -10.30
N TYR A 207 17.60 3.44 -9.50
CA TYR A 207 17.12 2.14 -9.96
C TYR A 207 15.79 1.81 -9.31
N MET A 208 14.76 1.61 -10.13
CA MET A 208 13.41 1.30 -9.67
C MET A 208 13.15 -0.20 -9.82
N ALA A 209 12.44 -0.79 -8.85
CA ALA A 209 11.95 -2.15 -8.92
C ALA A 209 10.47 -2.21 -8.51
N ILE A 210 9.63 -2.74 -9.40
CA ILE A 210 8.17 -2.86 -9.20
C ILE A 210 7.64 -4.28 -9.46
N ALA A 211 8.45 -5.14 -10.07
CA ALA A 211 8.23 -6.58 -10.22
C ALA A 211 9.56 -7.26 -10.58
N ASP A 212 9.65 -8.59 -10.46
CA ASP A 212 10.85 -9.36 -10.82
C ASP A 212 11.33 -9.10 -12.25
N ASN A 213 10.40 -8.87 -13.18
CA ASN A 213 10.68 -8.59 -14.60
C ASN A 213 10.57 -7.11 -14.97
N ARG A 214 10.36 -6.21 -14.01
CA ARG A 214 10.19 -4.76 -14.23
C ARG A 214 11.05 -4.00 -13.24
N GLN A 215 12.35 -4.00 -13.53
CA GLN A 215 13.35 -3.27 -12.77
C GLN A 215 14.35 -2.65 -13.75
N ARG A 216 14.77 -1.42 -13.49
CA ARG A 216 15.65 -0.69 -14.40
C ARG A 216 16.26 0.55 -13.77
N LEU A 217 17.34 1.02 -14.37
CA LEU A 217 17.75 2.42 -14.26
C LEU A 217 16.66 3.30 -14.88
N MET A 218 16.26 4.32 -14.14
CA MET A 218 15.22 5.25 -14.54
C MET A 218 15.84 6.55 -15.06
N PRO A 219 15.16 7.24 -15.99
CA PRO A 219 15.49 8.62 -16.32
C PRO A 219 15.48 9.51 -15.07
N LEU A 220 16.30 10.55 -15.07
CA LEU A 220 16.27 11.55 -14.01
C LEU A 220 15.14 12.55 -14.27
N PRO A 221 14.62 13.24 -13.23
CA PRO A 221 13.64 14.31 -13.42
C PRO A 221 14.12 15.41 -14.37
N ASP A 222 15.42 15.66 -14.40
CA ASP A 222 16.05 16.66 -15.28
C ASP A 222 15.98 16.24 -16.76
N ASP A 223 15.90 14.95 -17.05
CA ASP A 223 15.76 14.43 -18.43
C ASP A 223 14.40 14.75 -19.03
N LEU A 224 13.41 15.12 -18.20
CA LEU A 224 12.09 15.56 -18.61
C LEU A 224 12.00 17.08 -18.85
N LEU A 225 13.13 17.81 -18.74
CA LEU A 225 13.18 19.25 -18.99
C LEU A 225 13.23 19.59 -20.50
N PRO A 226 12.76 20.80 -20.88
CA PRO A 226 12.84 21.25 -22.27
C PRO A 226 14.25 21.12 -22.86
N GLY A 227 14.34 20.53 -24.05
CA GLY A 227 15.61 20.28 -24.75
C GLY A 227 16.27 18.93 -24.43
N ARG A 228 15.75 18.19 -23.43
CA ARG A 228 16.20 16.82 -23.09
C ARG A 228 15.17 15.75 -23.42
N CYS A 229 13.89 16.13 -23.47
CA CYS A 229 12.80 15.29 -23.97
C CYS A 229 11.90 16.05 -24.95
N GLN A 230 11.01 15.31 -25.61
CA GLN A 230 9.91 15.84 -26.40
C GLN A 230 8.59 15.19 -25.97
N THR A 231 7.60 16.01 -25.62
CA THR A 231 6.24 15.53 -25.33
C THR A 231 5.64 14.86 -26.56
N LEU A 232 4.99 13.71 -26.33
CA LEU A 232 4.28 12.95 -27.35
C LEU A 232 2.81 13.38 -27.42
N ALA A 233 1.93 12.50 -27.91
CA ALA A 233 0.50 12.82 -28.06
C ALA A 233 -0.21 13.06 -26.71
N TYR A 234 0.26 12.43 -25.63
CA TYR A 234 -0.27 12.61 -24.28
C TYR A 234 0.70 13.47 -23.45
N PRO A 235 0.19 14.44 -22.66
CA PRO A 235 1.04 15.34 -21.86
C PRO A 235 1.99 14.62 -20.90
N GLU A 236 1.58 13.46 -20.40
CA GLU A 236 2.35 12.63 -19.47
C GLU A 236 3.45 11.79 -20.14
N ALA A 237 3.38 11.61 -21.47
CA ALA A 237 4.30 10.76 -22.21
C ALA A 237 5.33 11.61 -22.95
N VAL A 238 6.61 11.32 -22.74
CA VAL A 238 7.72 12.01 -23.42
C VAL A 238 8.69 11.01 -24.02
N ILE A 239 9.30 11.35 -25.16
CA ILE A 239 10.46 10.64 -25.68
C ILE A 239 11.74 11.35 -25.24
N LEU A 240 12.71 10.58 -24.75
CA LEU A 240 14.00 11.09 -24.29
C LEU A 240 14.91 11.35 -25.50
N VAL A 241 15.39 12.58 -25.64
CA VAL A 241 16.20 13.02 -26.79
C VAL A 241 17.68 13.16 -26.41
N ASN A 242 17.94 13.67 -25.20
CA ASN A 242 19.29 13.88 -24.68
C ASN A 242 19.32 13.62 -23.16
N PRO A 243 19.05 12.39 -22.69
CA PRO A 243 19.06 12.02 -21.28
C PRO A 243 20.47 11.99 -20.67
N GLU A 244 20.59 12.02 -19.34
CA GLU A 244 21.89 12.03 -18.65
C GLU A 244 22.60 10.70 -18.83
N LEU A 245 21.83 9.62 -18.84
CA LEU A 245 22.28 8.30 -19.23
C LEU A 245 22.00 8.09 -20.73
N PRO A 246 23.02 8.13 -21.62
CA PRO A 246 22.80 8.12 -23.07
C PRO A 246 22.09 6.88 -23.60
N GLU A 247 22.17 5.75 -22.88
CA GLU A 247 21.50 4.49 -23.20
C GLU A 247 19.97 4.63 -23.22
N LEU A 248 19.41 5.61 -22.51
CA LEU A 248 17.97 5.89 -22.47
C LEU A 248 17.46 6.70 -23.67
N THR A 249 18.35 7.10 -24.59
CA THR A 249 17.98 7.93 -25.75
C THR A 249 16.99 7.19 -26.64
N GLY A 250 15.90 7.85 -27.00
CA GLY A 250 14.83 7.30 -27.83
C GLY A 250 13.79 6.49 -27.05
N GLU A 251 13.98 6.28 -25.75
CA GLU A 251 12.97 5.64 -24.92
C GLU A 251 11.81 6.60 -24.60
N VAL A 252 10.63 6.03 -24.37
CA VAL A 252 9.45 6.77 -23.92
C VAL A 252 9.30 6.61 -22.42
N ASP A 253 9.24 7.71 -21.69
CA ASP A 253 8.82 7.72 -20.29
C ASP A 253 7.37 8.19 -20.17
N ASP A 254 6.59 7.45 -19.38
CA ASP A 254 5.23 7.79 -18.96
C ASP A 254 4.98 7.09 -17.61
N LYS A 255 4.52 7.85 -16.61
CA LYS A 255 4.21 7.32 -15.28
C LYS A 255 3.26 6.12 -15.30
N TYR A 256 2.33 6.04 -16.26
CA TYR A 256 1.37 4.95 -16.37
C TYR A 256 2.00 3.63 -16.84
N GLN A 257 3.20 3.67 -17.44
CA GLN A 257 3.97 2.46 -17.78
C GLN A 257 4.39 1.67 -16.54
N TYR A 258 4.35 2.29 -15.36
CA TYR A 258 4.79 1.72 -14.09
C TYR A 258 3.62 1.36 -13.16
N SER A 259 2.40 1.25 -13.69
CA SER A 259 1.27 0.71 -12.93
C SER A 259 1.37 -0.80 -12.74
N CYS A 260 0.75 -1.31 -11.68
CA CYS A 260 0.58 -2.73 -11.39
C CYS A 260 -0.87 -3.03 -10.99
N GLU A 261 -1.36 -4.22 -11.31
CA GLU A 261 -2.62 -4.75 -10.77
C GLU A 261 -2.50 -4.90 -9.25
N ASN A 262 -3.55 -4.58 -8.50
CA ASN A 262 -3.54 -4.63 -7.03
C ASN A 262 -3.04 -5.97 -6.48
N LYS A 263 -3.47 -7.09 -7.07
CA LYS A 263 -3.04 -8.44 -6.66
C LYS A 263 -1.52 -8.68 -6.69
N ASP A 264 -0.81 -7.93 -7.55
CA ASP A 264 0.64 -8.03 -7.70
C ASP A 264 1.36 -6.82 -7.06
N ASN A 265 0.62 -5.77 -6.68
CA ASN A 265 1.12 -4.50 -6.15
C ASN A 265 1.24 -4.52 -4.62
N GLN A 266 2.08 -5.44 -4.13
CA GLN A 266 2.33 -5.64 -2.70
C GLN A 266 3.66 -5.02 -2.23
N VAL A 267 4.66 -4.89 -3.12
CA VAL A 267 5.94 -4.24 -2.83
C VAL A 267 6.53 -3.59 -4.07
N HIS A 268 7.00 -2.35 -3.93
CA HIS A 268 7.73 -1.63 -4.96
C HIS A 268 8.58 -0.51 -4.37
N GLY A 269 9.56 -0.02 -5.12
CA GLY A 269 10.42 1.04 -4.62
C GLY A 269 11.66 1.32 -5.45
N TRP A 270 12.69 1.81 -4.75
CA TRP A 270 13.92 2.31 -5.34
C TRP A 270 15.16 1.78 -4.61
N ILE A 271 16.24 1.66 -5.39
CA ILE A 271 17.56 1.28 -4.93
C ILE A 271 18.52 2.47 -5.14
N CYS A 272 19.24 2.79 -4.08
CA CYS A 272 20.49 3.54 -4.12
C CYS A 272 21.65 2.54 -4.15
N PHE A 273 22.63 2.75 -5.02
CA PHE A 273 23.81 1.86 -5.11
C PHE A 273 24.96 2.28 -4.19
N LYS A 274 24.95 3.54 -3.71
CA LYS A 274 26.07 4.14 -2.96
C LYS A 274 25.54 5.11 -1.88
N PRO A 275 25.38 4.65 -0.62
CA PRO A 275 25.52 3.26 -0.17
C PRO A 275 24.37 2.38 -0.69
N LEU A 276 24.53 1.05 -0.59
CA LEU A 276 23.56 0.10 -1.12
C LEU A 276 22.34 0.03 -0.19
N VAL A 277 21.32 0.83 -0.50
CA VAL A 277 20.12 1.05 0.32
C VAL A 277 18.87 0.94 -0.54
N GLY A 278 17.87 0.21 -0.04
CA GLY A 278 16.54 0.12 -0.64
C GLY A 278 15.50 0.94 0.14
N PHE A 279 14.58 1.55 -0.60
CA PHE A 279 13.38 2.19 -0.06
C PHE A 279 12.15 1.54 -0.68
N TRP A 280 11.27 0.97 0.14
CA TRP A 280 10.17 0.13 -0.32
C TRP A 280 8.84 0.53 0.29
N GLN A 281 7.80 0.58 -0.55
CA GLN A 281 6.42 0.67 -0.10
C GLN A 281 5.83 -0.74 -0.10
N ILE A 282 5.39 -1.20 1.07
CA ILE A 282 4.74 -2.50 1.26
C ILE A 282 3.25 -2.30 1.57
N THR A 283 2.41 -3.00 0.81
CA THR A 283 0.95 -3.05 1.00
C THR A 283 0.57 -4.46 1.45
N PRO A 284 0.30 -4.68 2.75
CA PRO A 284 0.03 -6.01 3.29
C PRO A 284 -1.38 -6.55 2.94
N SER A 285 -2.33 -5.66 2.64
CA SER A 285 -3.71 -6.00 2.34
C SER A 285 -4.30 -5.01 1.33
N ASP A 286 -5.15 -5.50 0.44
CA ASP A 286 -5.92 -4.68 -0.51
C ASP A 286 -7.29 -4.26 0.04
N GLU A 287 -7.65 -4.61 1.29
CA GLU A 287 -9.01 -4.37 1.81
C GLU A 287 -9.45 -2.91 1.75
N PHE A 288 -8.52 -1.97 1.90
CA PHE A 288 -8.79 -0.54 1.84
C PHE A 288 -8.73 0.04 0.41
N ARG A 289 -8.31 -0.75 -0.59
CA ARG A 289 -8.25 -0.36 -2.00
C ARG A 289 -9.56 -0.68 -2.72
N THR A 290 -9.86 0.05 -3.79
CA THR A 290 -11.10 -0.11 -4.56
C THR A 290 -10.93 -0.97 -5.82
N ALA A 291 -12.05 -1.51 -6.31
CA ALA A 291 -12.20 -2.22 -7.58
C ALA A 291 -11.43 -3.55 -7.74
N GLY A 292 -11.08 -4.18 -6.61
CA GLY A 292 -10.65 -5.57 -6.58
C GLY A 292 -9.24 -5.84 -7.15
N PRO A 293 -8.89 -7.12 -7.37
CA PRO A 293 -7.51 -7.56 -7.61
C PRO A 293 -6.92 -7.08 -8.95
N LEU A 294 -7.74 -6.92 -9.99
CA LEU A 294 -7.29 -6.53 -11.33
C LEU A 294 -7.23 -5.02 -11.55
N LYS A 295 -7.69 -4.22 -10.57
CA LYS A 295 -7.57 -2.77 -10.66
C LYS A 295 -6.09 -2.38 -10.66
N GLN A 296 -5.69 -1.62 -11.67
CA GLN A 296 -4.34 -1.09 -11.78
C GLN A 296 -4.20 0.22 -11.01
N ASN A 297 -3.07 0.36 -10.32
CA ASN A 297 -2.68 1.57 -9.63
C ASN A 297 -1.21 1.89 -9.90
N LEU A 298 -0.88 3.18 -9.81
CA LEU A 298 0.50 3.66 -9.93
C LEU A 298 1.36 3.12 -8.77
N THR A 299 2.64 2.90 -9.04
CA THR A 299 3.62 2.40 -8.06
C THR A 299 4.73 3.43 -7.84
N SER A 300 5.90 3.23 -8.44
CA SER A 300 7.00 4.18 -8.52
C SER A 300 7.18 4.70 -9.94
N HIS A 301 7.75 5.89 -10.11
CA HIS A 301 8.01 6.50 -11.43
C HIS A 301 9.11 7.56 -11.39
N VAL A 302 9.56 8.06 -12.55
CA VAL A 302 10.58 9.13 -12.66
C VAL A 302 10.28 10.26 -11.70
N GLY A 303 11.30 10.70 -10.94
CA GLY A 303 11.05 11.57 -9.79
C GLY A 303 11.76 11.18 -8.49
N PRO A 304 12.71 10.21 -8.52
CA PRO A 304 12.45 8.89 -7.92
C PRO A 304 11.31 8.92 -6.90
N THR A 305 10.09 8.78 -7.44
CA THR A 305 8.86 8.91 -6.66
C THR A 305 8.30 7.53 -6.36
N THR A 306 7.81 7.34 -5.14
CA THR A 306 7.10 6.14 -4.70
C THR A 306 5.73 6.52 -4.15
N LEU A 307 4.69 5.84 -4.64
CA LEU A 307 3.30 6.08 -4.26
C LEU A 307 2.74 4.89 -3.47
N ALA A 308 2.00 5.18 -2.41
CA ALA A 308 1.09 4.22 -1.76
C ALA A 308 -0.35 4.61 -2.15
N MET A 309 -0.88 3.99 -3.20
CA MET A 309 -2.22 4.29 -3.71
C MET A 309 -3.30 3.58 -2.87
N PHE A 310 -4.26 4.35 -2.35
CA PHE A 310 -5.42 3.82 -1.63
C PHE A 310 -6.69 3.84 -2.48
N HIS A 311 -6.90 4.93 -3.21
CA HIS A 311 -8.05 5.09 -4.10
C HIS A 311 -7.63 5.85 -5.36
N SER A 312 -8.17 5.45 -6.51
CA SER A 312 -7.97 6.19 -7.75
C SER A 312 -9.00 5.82 -8.83
N SER A 313 -9.50 6.82 -9.54
CA SER A 313 -10.31 6.70 -10.76
C SER A 313 -9.51 6.30 -12.01
N HIS A 314 -8.17 6.21 -11.93
CA HIS A 314 -7.34 5.77 -13.08
C HIS A 314 -7.83 4.43 -13.63
N TYR A 315 -7.85 4.31 -14.96
CA TYR A 315 -8.27 3.12 -15.73
C TYR A 315 -9.76 2.77 -15.71
N ALA A 316 -10.59 3.42 -14.90
CA ALA A 316 -12.04 3.20 -14.86
C ALA A 316 -12.88 4.48 -15.03
N GLY A 317 -12.26 5.65 -14.86
CA GLY A 317 -12.94 6.93 -15.00
C GLY A 317 -13.94 7.19 -13.88
N LYS A 318 -15.05 7.84 -14.22
CA LYS A 318 -16.04 8.35 -13.25
C LYS A 318 -16.71 7.26 -12.43
N ASP A 319 -16.77 6.03 -12.95
CA ASP A 319 -17.45 4.91 -12.30
C ASP A 319 -16.74 4.44 -11.01
N LEU A 320 -15.46 4.82 -10.83
CA LEU A 320 -14.70 4.57 -9.59
C LEU A 320 -14.33 5.85 -8.84
N VAL A 321 -15.08 6.92 -9.03
CA VAL A 321 -14.94 8.11 -8.17
C VAL A 321 -15.68 7.86 -6.86
N LEU A 322 -15.01 8.08 -5.73
CA LEU A 322 -15.65 8.02 -4.41
C LEU A 322 -16.52 9.28 -4.19
N SER A 323 -17.83 9.15 -4.39
CA SER A 323 -18.79 10.25 -4.22
C SER A 323 -19.59 10.13 -2.93
N ILE A 324 -19.41 11.07 -2.00
CA ILE A 324 -20.21 11.18 -0.77
C ILE A 324 -21.30 12.23 -0.96
N SER A 325 -22.54 11.86 -0.69
CA SER A 325 -23.68 12.76 -0.84
C SER A 325 -23.78 13.75 0.32
N PRO A 326 -24.36 14.95 0.13
CA PRO A 326 -24.77 15.79 1.26
C PRO A 326 -25.70 14.98 2.17
N GLY A 327 -25.51 15.02 3.49
CA GLY A 327 -26.32 14.20 4.38
C GLY A 327 -25.78 12.81 4.69
N GLU A 328 -24.74 12.33 3.99
CA GLU A 328 -24.31 10.93 4.05
C GLU A 328 -23.15 10.74 5.05
N PRO A 329 -23.37 10.27 6.30
CA PRO A 329 -22.27 9.99 7.20
C PRO A 329 -21.38 8.89 6.62
N TRP A 330 -20.07 9.11 6.63
CA TRP A 330 -19.12 8.16 6.06
C TRP A 330 -17.84 8.14 6.88
N LYS A 331 -17.26 6.94 7.04
CA LYS A 331 -15.98 6.76 7.69
C LYS A 331 -15.22 5.62 7.01
N LYS A 332 -13.93 5.81 6.75
CA LYS A 332 -13.05 4.77 6.19
C LYS A 332 -11.64 4.87 6.77
N VAL A 333 -11.01 3.71 6.94
CA VAL A 333 -9.60 3.58 7.31
C VAL A 333 -8.79 3.17 6.07
N PHE A 334 -7.70 3.89 5.81
CA PHE A 334 -6.77 3.60 4.71
C PHE A 334 -5.43 3.14 5.26
N GLY A 335 -5.00 1.92 4.92
CA GLY A 335 -3.79 1.29 5.46
C GLY A 335 -4.07 0.46 6.72
N PRO A 336 -3.05 0.14 7.54
CA PRO A 336 -1.67 0.60 7.41
C PRO A 336 -0.88 0.03 6.23
N VAL A 337 -0.11 0.90 5.57
CA VAL A 337 1.01 0.51 4.69
C VAL A 337 2.32 0.62 5.46
N PHE A 338 3.33 -0.14 5.03
CA PHE A 338 4.65 -0.14 5.65
C PHE A 338 5.70 0.45 4.71
N ILE A 339 6.50 1.39 5.21
CA ILE A 339 7.65 1.94 4.49
C ILE A 339 8.89 1.23 5.02
N TYR A 340 9.38 0.28 4.25
CA TYR A 340 10.49 -0.60 4.60
C TYR A 340 11.79 -0.11 4.00
N LEU A 341 12.86 -0.19 4.79
CA LEU A 341 14.21 0.18 4.42
C LEU A 341 15.13 -1.00 4.69
N ASN A 342 16.01 -1.30 3.74
CA ASN A 342 17.05 -2.29 3.94
C ASN A 342 18.38 -1.78 3.37
N SER A 343 19.47 -2.35 3.85
CA SER A 343 20.81 -2.10 3.35
C SER A 343 21.57 -3.41 3.22
N ALA A 344 22.60 -3.37 2.40
CA ALA A 344 23.43 -4.52 2.07
C ALA A 344 24.90 -4.23 2.40
N SER A 345 25.61 -5.27 2.82
CA SER A 345 27.01 -5.19 3.24
C SER A 345 27.95 -5.21 2.02
N ASN A 346 29.23 -4.84 2.22
CA ASN A 346 30.24 -4.96 1.16
C ASN A 346 30.31 -6.41 0.62
N GLY A 347 29.96 -6.60 -0.65
CA GLY A 347 29.98 -7.89 -1.35
C GLY A 347 28.60 -8.44 -1.74
N GLU A 348 27.51 -7.83 -1.26
CA GLU A 348 26.14 -8.09 -1.73
C GLU A 348 25.78 -7.14 -2.89
N ASP A 349 25.06 -7.65 -3.88
CA ASP A 349 24.63 -6.88 -5.06
C ASP A 349 23.17 -6.39 -4.91
N ALA A 350 22.79 -5.36 -5.67
CA ALA A 350 21.46 -4.75 -5.62
C ALA A 350 20.25 -5.71 -5.68
N PRO A 351 20.27 -6.86 -6.39
CA PRO A 351 19.17 -7.82 -6.36
C PRO A 351 18.85 -8.34 -4.94
N PHE A 352 19.83 -8.36 -4.03
CA PHE A 352 19.60 -8.74 -2.64
C PHE A 352 18.56 -7.85 -1.95
N LEU A 353 18.62 -6.53 -2.18
CA LEU A 353 17.68 -5.58 -1.56
C LEU A 353 16.23 -5.85 -1.98
N TRP A 354 16.03 -6.25 -3.24
CA TRP A 354 14.71 -6.61 -3.76
C TRP A 354 14.18 -7.92 -3.17
N GLU A 355 15.01 -8.96 -3.12
CA GLU A 355 14.62 -10.25 -2.52
C GLU A 355 14.29 -10.11 -1.03
N ASP A 356 15.08 -9.32 -0.30
CA ASP A 356 14.82 -9.02 1.11
C ASP A 356 13.54 -8.20 1.30
N ALA A 357 13.25 -7.24 0.42
CA ALA A 357 11.97 -6.50 0.45
C ALA A 357 10.76 -7.42 0.19
N LYS A 358 10.89 -8.42 -0.70
CA LYS A 358 9.84 -9.43 -0.91
C LYS A 358 9.65 -10.32 0.33
N MET A 359 10.73 -10.73 0.99
CA MET A 359 10.64 -11.49 2.24
C MET A 359 9.95 -10.67 3.34
N GLN A 360 10.30 -9.39 3.49
CA GLN A 360 9.61 -8.51 4.43
C GLN A 360 8.14 -8.34 4.07
N MET A 361 7.81 -8.14 2.78
CA MET A 361 6.42 -8.05 2.31
C MET A 361 5.61 -9.29 2.71
N MET A 362 6.16 -10.50 2.54
CA MET A 362 5.48 -11.72 2.96
C MET A 362 5.25 -11.76 4.48
N ALA A 363 6.19 -11.27 5.28
CA ALA A 363 6.03 -11.18 6.73
C ALA A 363 4.93 -10.18 7.13
N GLU A 364 4.84 -9.04 6.46
CA GLU A 364 3.77 -8.05 6.68
C GLU A 364 2.40 -8.61 6.29
N VAL A 365 2.30 -9.32 5.16
CA VAL A 365 1.06 -10.01 4.73
C VAL A 365 0.63 -11.06 5.77
N GLN A 366 1.57 -11.84 6.30
CA GLN A 366 1.27 -12.85 7.33
C GLN A 366 0.89 -12.24 8.68
N SER A 367 1.38 -11.03 8.96
CA SER A 367 1.09 -10.30 10.20
C SER A 367 -0.22 -9.51 10.12
N TRP A 368 -0.87 -9.46 8.96
CA TRP A 368 -2.14 -8.79 8.78
C TRP A 368 -3.31 -9.60 9.37
N PRO A 369 -4.27 -8.95 10.07
CA PRO A 369 -4.30 -7.55 10.48
C PRO A 369 -3.42 -7.28 11.70
N TYR A 370 -2.81 -6.10 11.76
CA TYR A 370 -1.88 -5.76 12.84
C TYR A 370 -2.54 -5.57 14.21
N SER A 371 -1.90 -6.06 15.27
CA SER A 371 -2.37 -5.88 16.65
C SER A 371 -2.02 -4.50 17.24
N PHE A 372 -1.02 -3.81 16.71
CA PHE A 372 -0.44 -2.60 17.33
C PHE A 372 -1.14 -1.25 17.08
N PRO A 373 -1.91 -1.00 15.99
CA PRO A 373 -2.57 0.32 15.81
C PRO A 373 -3.67 0.53 16.85
N VAL A 374 -3.61 1.56 17.70
CA VAL A 374 -4.55 1.61 18.85
C VAL A 374 -5.90 2.28 18.56
N SER A 375 -6.13 2.73 17.33
CA SER A 375 -7.41 3.32 16.95
C SER A 375 -8.55 2.29 16.97
N GLU A 376 -9.64 2.60 17.67
CA GLU A 376 -10.88 1.79 17.66
C GLU A 376 -11.50 1.66 16.26
N ASP A 377 -11.22 2.62 15.37
CA ASP A 377 -11.69 2.55 13.98
C ASP A 377 -10.95 1.48 13.15
N PHE A 378 -9.82 0.95 13.62
CA PHE A 378 -9.07 -0.11 12.95
C PHE A 378 -9.46 -1.47 13.54
N GLN A 379 -10.18 -2.29 12.75
CA GLN A 379 -10.68 -3.58 13.21
C GLN A 379 -9.54 -4.59 13.40
N LYS A 380 -9.49 -5.18 14.58
CA LYS A 380 -8.53 -6.22 14.97
C LYS A 380 -8.90 -7.58 14.42
N SER A 381 -7.99 -8.55 14.58
CA SER A 381 -8.19 -9.90 14.06
C SER A 381 -9.44 -10.55 14.65
N GLU A 382 -9.70 -10.34 15.94
CA GLU A 382 -10.86 -10.84 16.68
C GLU A 382 -12.19 -10.18 16.28
N GLU A 383 -12.13 -9.04 15.60
CA GLU A 383 -13.31 -8.31 15.08
C GLU A 383 -13.61 -8.62 13.61
N ARG A 384 -12.80 -9.49 12.99
CA ARG A 384 -12.92 -9.87 11.58
C ARG A 384 -13.46 -11.29 11.45
N GLY A 385 -14.24 -11.49 10.38
CA GLY A 385 -14.80 -12.80 10.02
C GLY A 385 -14.14 -13.37 8.78
N ASN A 386 -14.20 -14.70 8.63
CA ASN A 386 -13.72 -15.40 7.45
C ASN A 386 -14.86 -16.15 6.76
N VAL A 387 -14.86 -16.17 5.43
CA VAL A 387 -15.77 -17.00 4.62
C VAL A 387 -14.96 -18.06 3.91
N CYS A 388 -15.29 -19.33 4.14
CA CYS A 388 -14.65 -20.47 3.49
C CYS A 388 -15.68 -21.34 2.77
N GLY A 389 -15.32 -21.86 1.60
CA GLY A 389 -16.20 -22.70 0.79
C GLY A 389 -15.51 -23.24 -0.45
N ARG A 390 -16.29 -23.86 -1.34
CA ARG A 390 -15.83 -24.32 -2.65
C ARG A 390 -16.69 -23.69 -3.73
N LEU A 391 -16.06 -23.00 -4.68
CA LEU A 391 -16.71 -22.47 -5.86
C LEU A 391 -16.66 -23.52 -6.98
N LEU A 392 -17.82 -23.94 -7.44
CA LEU A 392 -17.99 -24.86 -8.56
C LEU A 392 -18.73 -24.17 -9.69
N VAL A 393 -18.26 -24.33 -10.92
CA VAL A 393 -18.86 -23.76 -12.13
C VAL A 393 -19.52 -24.88 -12.92
N LYS A 394 -20.71 -24.61 -13.48
CA LYS A 394 -21.37 -25.50 -14.44
C LYS A 394 -21.28 -24.90 -15.82
N ASP A 395 -20.28 -25.31 -16.58
CA ASP A 395 -20.14 -24.94 -18.00
C ASP A 395 -20.39 -26.17 -18.89
N ARG A 396 -21.61 -26.25 -19.44
CA ARG A 396 -22.07 -27.37 -20.26
C ARG A 396 -21.29 -27.54 -21.57
N ASN A 397 -20.50 -26.54 -21.97
CA ASN A 397 -19.64 -26.66 -23.16
C ASN A 397 -18.32 -27.39 -22.85
N ILE A 398 -17.93 -27.46 -21.57
CA ILE A 398 -16.69 -28.10 -21.11
C ILE A 398 -17.01 -29.45 -20.43
N SER A 399 -18.03 -29.49 -19.58
CA SER A 399 -18.43 -30.70 -18.85
C SER A 399 -19.91 -30.66 -18.48
N ASP A 400 -20.57 -31.81 -18.49
CA ASP A 400 -21.91 -31.96 -17.93
C ASP A 400 -21.92 -31.91 -16.38
N ASP A 401 -20.76 -32.16 -15.77
CA ASP A 401 -20.52 -32.10 -14.33
C ASP A 401 -20.10 -30.69 -13.86
N TYR A 402 -20.14 -30.49 -12.55
CA TYR A 402 -19.56 -29.31 -11.92
C TYR A 402 -18.03 -29.37 -11.96
N ILE A 403 -17.40 -28.30 -12.45
CA ILE A 403 -15.94 -28.17 -12.49
C ILE A 403 -15.44 -27.18 -11.44
N LEU A 404 -14.20 -27.38 -10.99
CA LEU A 404 -13.53 -26.45 -10.09
C LEU A 404 -13.29 -25.12 -10.80
N ALA A 405 -13.61 -24.01 -10.13
CA ALA A 405 -13.35 -22.66 -10.61
C ALA A 405 -11.86 -22.29 -10.44
N SER A 406 -10.96 -23.04 -11.07
CA SER A 406 -9.51 -22.81 -10.94
C SER A 406 -9.14 -21.41 -11.43
N GLY A 407 -8.46 -20.62 -10.58
CA GLY A 407 -8.05 -19.25 -10.88
C GLY A 407 -9.14 -18.18 -10.72
N ALA A 408 -10.34 -18.54 -10.27
CA ALA A 408 -11.39 -17.56 -9.97
C ALA A 408 -11.13 -16.83 -8.64
N TYR A 409 -11.43 -15.53 -8.60
CA TYR A 409 -11.43 -14.74 -7.38
C TYR A 409 -12.82 -14.71 -6.75
N VAL A 410 -12.87 -14.78 -5.43
CA VAL A 410 -14.10 -14.59 -4.64
C VAL A 410 -13.89 -13.37 -3.75
N GLY A 411 -14.76 -12.38 -3.90
CA GLY A 411 -14.77 -11.17 -3.07
C GLY A 411 -16.07 -11.08 -2.27
N LEU A 412 -16.01 -10.34 -1.16
CA LEU A 412 -17.19 -9.93 -0.41
C LEU A 412 -17.49 -8.47 -0.73
N ALA A 413 -18.78 -8.15 -0.85
CA ALA A 413 -19.26 -6.80 -1.07
C ALA A 413 -20.46 -6.54 -0.17
N PRO A 414 -20.76 -5.28 0.16
CA PRO A 414 -22.00 -4.92 0.83
C PRO A 414 -23.23 -5.43 0.05
N PRO A 415 -24.34 -5.72 0.74
CA PRO A 415 -25.60 -6.00 0.06
C PRO A 415 -26.00 -4.84 -0.86
N GLY A 416 -26.46 -5.14 -2.07
CA GLY A 416 -26.86 -4.15 -3.05
C GLY A 416 -27.45 -4.79 -4.31
N ASP A 417 -27.79 -3.95 -5.29
CA ASP A 417 -28.29 -4.41 -6.58
C ASP A 417 -27.27 -5.29 -7.31
N ALA A 418 -27.74 -6.16 -8.20
CA ALA A 418 -26.86 -7.01 -9.00
C ALA A 418 -25.86 -6.16 -9.79
N GLY A 419 -24.55 -6.41 -9.58
CA GLY A 419 -23.46 -5.67 -10.21
C GLY A 419 -22.97 -4.43 -9.46
N SER A 420 -23.66 -3.99 -8.40
CA SER A 420 -23.26 -2.82 -7.59
C SER A 420 -21.83 -2.92 -7.03
N TRP A 421 -21.36 -4.13 -6.74
CA TRP A 421 -19.99 -4.40 -6.28
C TRP A 421 -18.90 -3.92 -7.25
N GLN A 422 -19.21 -3.74 -8.54
CA GLN A 422 -18.23 -3.32 -9.55
C GLN A 422 -17.81 -1.86 -9.40
N THR A 423 -18.70 -1.02 -8.88
CA THR A 423 -18.52 0.42 -8.74
C THR A 423 -18.55 0.89 -7.29
N GLU A 424 -18.80 -0.02 -6.35
CA GLU A 424 -18.74 0.26 -4.91
C GLU A 424 -17.31 0.67 -4.50
N CYS A 425 -17.19 1.88 -3.95
CA CYS A 425 -15.91 2.49 -3.56
C CYS A 425 -15.89 3.00 -2.12
N LYS A 426 -17.05 3.07 -1.45
CA LYS A 426 -17.27 3.70 -0.14
C LYS A 426 -17.01 2.75 1.01
N VAL A 427 -17.35 1.48 0.84
CA VAL A 427 -17.34 0.50 1.93
C VAL A 427 -16.07 -0.37 1.87
N ILE A 428 -15.73 -0.92 3.05
CA ILE A 428 -14.51 -1.63 3.45
C ILE A 428 -13.38 -0.66 3.82
#